data_AF-A0ABD4EM31-F1
#
_entry.id   AF-A0ABD4EM31-F1
#
_cell.length_a   1.000
_cell.length_b   1.000
_cell.length_c   1.000
_cell.angle_alpha   90.00
_cell.angle_beta   90.00
_cell.angle_gamma   90.00
#
_symmetry.space_group_name_H-M   'P 1'
#
loop_
_entity.id
_entity.type
_entity.pdbx_description
1 polymer ?
#
loop_
_entity_poly.entity_id
_entity_poly.type
_entity_poly.pdbx_seq_one_letter_code
_entity_poly.pdbx_strand_id
1 'polypeptide(L)'
;RDTLRKLGIRDNRPANEFPPYLKRLSELSGVNLDQLIFCFTNAHYFQPFMDQIMYGEICEKLKSGDTSSLQSRIGAVANRITPGQLLKYCPLCAEKDAQQFGTSYWHRSHQLVGVTACETHCIHLLSFKRNTKTPQLPPLSGCIHPSSLFEIRLCKLIKSEIFDNDVQWSKDDTYQAYYKRLSEMELLTQSGRIKQKQLKEYLIQHLDGMSELDYPYPQIFDAALDGKLSESMFYRVTCNHQPIKHFVFISALFDSWGDFKQSANIEESKEDSPVTGQQHNLKSVNWHEGLKMISEGSSLRATAHVLGTTVSTLKIKAQQNNLAIDLRPSKITELIERSIWRKLVVGVKTQDIADEFNVSVGAVEKVLTKHVWLPELRKRIWYFEKQRFHTKRVSDFIDEHPDATRNDIRKKVKPSYYWLYKHEKEFLYQLLPERVKAIYWPRKSKK
;
A
#
# COMPACT_ATOMS: atom_id res chain seq x y z
N ARG A 1 28.14 8.65 -27.49
CA ARG A 1 28.60 8.84 -26.09
C ARG A 1 27.84 9.93 -25.32
N ASP A 2 27.00 10.77 -25.94
CA ASP A 2 26.31 11.88 -25.22
C ASP A 2 24.80 12.00 -25.48
N THR A 3 24.13 10.87 -25.78
CA THR A 3 22.68 10.84 -26.08
C THR A 3 21.83 11.31 -24.90
N LEU A 4 22.25 11.01 -23.66
CA LEU A 4 21.55 11.45 -22.46
C LEU A 4 21.63 12.97 -22.25
N ARG A 5 22.78 13.61 -22.52
CA ARG A 5 22.86 15.08 -22.47
C ARG A 5 22.04 15.75 -23.55
N LYS A 6 21.92 15.15 -24.74
CA LYS A 6 21.00 15.64 -25.79
C LYS A 6 19.54 15.61 -25.35
N LEU A 7 19.19 14.65 -24.50
CA LEU A 7 17.88 14.55 -23.83
C LEU A 7 17.74 15.50 -22.62
N GLY A 8 18.71 16.38 -22.35
CA GLY A 8 18.68 17.32 -21.22
C GLY A 8 19.02 16.69 -19.86
N ILE A 9 19.48 15.43 -19.85
CA ILE A 9 19.77 14.70 -18.62
C ILE A 9 21.19 15.07 -18.16
N ARG A 10 21.30 16.09 -17.30
CA ARG A 10 22.58 16.50 -16.71
C ARG A 10 22.92 15.73 -15.43
N ASP A 11 21.91 15.36 -14.62
CA ASP A 11 22.07 14.64 -13.35
C ASP A 11 20.91 13.69 -12.98
N ASN A 12 19.90 13.55 -13.86
CA ASN A 12 18.74 12.71 -13.59
C ASN A 12 19.03 11.23 -13.89
N ARG A 13 18.56 10.33 -13.01
CA ARG A 13 18.77 8.88 -13.16
C ARG A 13 18.03 8.39 -14.42
N PRO A 14 18.72 7.87 -15.45
CA PRO A 14 18.13 7.58 -16.77
C PRO A 14 17.06 6.47 -16.78
N ALA A 15 16.76 5.85 -15.64
CA ALA A 15 15.76 4.77 -15.57
C ALA A 15 14.86 4.97 -14.35
N ASN A 16 14.08 6.03 -14.38
CA ASN A 16 12.85 6.03 -13.62
C ASN A 16 11.83 5.20 -14.40
N GLU A 17 11.00 4.44 -13.70
CA GLU A 17 9.77 3.84 -14.26
C GLU A 17 8.91 4.90 -14.96
N PHE A 18 9.04 6.15 -14.50
CA PHE A 18 8.46 7.35 -15.08
C PHE A 18 9.58 8.34 -15.46
N PRO A 19 10.14 8.25 -16.68
CA PRO A 19 11.24 9.11 -17.09
C PRO A 19 10.77 10.57 -17.33
N PRO A 20 11.42 11.58 -16.71
CA PRO A 20 10.99 12.99 -16.85
C PRO A 20 11.29 13.60 -18.24
N TYR A 21 12.01 12.88 -19.10
CA TYR A 21 12.54 13.37 -20.37
C TYR A 21 11.71 12.92 -21.59
N LEU A 22 10.54 12.31 -21.40
CA LEU A 22 9.70 11.79 -22.50
C LEU A 22 9.31 12.88 -23.50
N LYS A 23 8.94 14.08 -23.03
CA LYS A 23 8.65 15.21 -23.91
C LYS A 23 9.82 15.55 -24.82
N ARG A 24 11.02 15.65 -24.25
CA ARG A 24 12.23 15.93 -25.03
C ARG A 24 12.58 14.81 -26.01
N LEU A 25 12.33 13.55 -25.62
CA LEU A 25 12.49 12.40 -26.49
C LEU A 25 11.52 12.45 -27.67
N SER A 26 10.26 12.81 -27.43
CA SER A 26 9.24 13.02 -28.48
C SER A 26 9.69 14.09 -29.48
N GLU A 27 10.12 15.25 -28.99
CA GLU A 27 10.62 16.36 -29.83
C GLU A 27 11.82 15.95 -30.71
N LEU A 28 12.76 15.16 -30.17
CA LEU A 28 13.97 14.77 -30.89
C LEU A 28 13.78 13.58 -31.84
N SER A 29 12.86 12.67 -31.52
CA SER A 29 12.60 11.47 -32.31
C SER A 29 11.50 11.65 -33.36
N GLY A 30 10.64 12.67 -33.20
CA GLY A 30 9.42 12.84 -34.00
C GLY A 30 8.29 11.87 -33.63
N VAL A 31 8.50 10.98 -32.65
CA VAL A 31 7.46 10.06 -32.17
C VAL A 31 6.48 10.80 -31.28
N ASN A 32 5.18 10.57 -31.48
CA ASN A 32 4.12 11.19 -30.68
C ASN A 32 4.30 10.88 -29.17
N LEU A 33 4.05 11.89 -28.32
CA LEU A 33 4.28 11.78 -26.88
C LEU A 33 3.35 10.76 -26.20
N ASP A 34 2.07 10.71 -26.59
CA ASP A 34 1.13 9.71 -26.08
C ASP A 34 1.55 8.31 -26.50
N GLN A 35 2.05 8.13 -27.73
CA GLN A 35 2.63 6.87 -28.18
C GLN A 35 3.88 6.48 -27.38
N LEU A 36 4.74 7.44 -27.01
CA LEU A 36 5.88 7.16 -26.14
C LEU A 36 5.45 6.72 -24.74
N ILE A 37 4.46 7.41 -24.16
CA ILE A 37 3.89 7.04 -22.86
C ILE A 37 3.28 5.63 -22.94
N PHE A 38 2.50 5.36 -23.98
CA PHE A 38 1.81 4.09 -24.17
C PHE A 38 2.76 2.91 -24.40
N CYS A 39 3.65 3.04 -25.36
CA CYS A 39 4.47 1.93 -25.84
C CYS A 39 5.76 1.74 -25.03
N PHE A 40 6.30 2.81 -24.42
CA PHE A 40 7.65 2.81 -23.83
C PHE A 40 7.67 3.07 -22.32
N THR A 41 6.52 3.21 -21.66
CA THR A 41 6.43 3.28 -20.20
C THR A 41 5.53 2.18 -19.63
N ASN A 42 5.63 1.95 -18.33
CA ASN A 42 4.74 1.01 -17.63
C ASN A 42 3.52 1.72 -17.02
N ALA A 43 3.16 2.94 -17.47
CA ALA A 43 2.01 3.65 -16.93
C ALA A 43 0.70 2.84 -17.07
N HIS A 44 0.48 2.24 -18.24
CA HIS A 44 -0.73 1.46 -18.53
C HIS A 44 -0.92 0.25 -17.61
N TYR A 45 0.16 -0.32 -17.07
CA TYR A 45 0.10 -1.41 -16.08
C TYR A 45 -0.73 -1.07 -14.84
N PHE A 46 -0.93 0.22 -14.56
CA PHE A 46 -1.72 0.71 -13.44
C PHE A 46 -3.18 1.04 -13.81
N GLN A 47 -3.49 1.19 -15.10
CA GLN A 47 -4.77 1.73 -15.59
C GLN A 47 -6.00 0.91 -15.13
N PRO A 48 -6.03 -0.43 -15.23
CA PRO A 48 -7.24 -1.20 -14.90
C PRO A 48 -7.56 -1.23 -13.40
N PHE A 49 -6.55 -0.94 -12.56
CA PHE A 49 -6.60 -1.09 -11.11
C PHE A 49 -6.59 0.24 -10.36
N MET A 50 -6.69 1.34 -11.10
CA MET A 50 -6.61 2.69 -10.60
C MET A 50 -7.86 3.48 -10.99
N ASP A 51 -8.14 4.51 -10.18
CA ASP A 51 -9.13 5.52 -10.55
C ASP A 51 -8.69 6.27 -11.81
N GLN A 52 -9.62 6.49 -12.76
CA GLN A 52 -9.31 7.08 -14.06
C GLN A 52 -8.90 8.56 -13.96
N ILE A 53 -9.39 9.31 -12.96
CA ILE A 53 -8.96 10.69 -12.71
C ILE A 53 -7.48 10.66 -12.31
N MET A 54 -7.12 9.78 -11.38
CA MET A 54 -5.72 9.63 -10.96
C MET A 54 -4.82 9.14 -12.10
N TYR A 55 -5.31 8.23 -12.93
CA TYR A 55 -4.57 7.76 -14.11
C TYR A 55 -4.28 8.91 -15.09
N GLY A 56 -5.29 9.74 -15.38
CA GLY A 56 -5.14 10.94 -16.19
C GLY A 56 -4.08 11.91 -15.63
N GLU A 57 -4.07 12.14 -14.32
CA GLU A 57 -3.04 12.97 -13.68
C GLU A 57 -1.62 12.40 -13.81
N ILE A 58 -1.46 11.07 -13.77
CA ILE A 58 -0.16 10.42 -13.99
C ILE A 58 0.30 10.68 -15.43
N CYS A 59 -0.58 10.51 -16.41
CA CYS A 59 -0.29 10.78 -17.81
C CYS A 59 0.11 12.24 -18.03
N GLU A 60 -0.60 13.20 -17.46
CA GLU A 60 -0.26 14.62 -17.57
C GLU A 60 1.09 14.97 -16.90
N LYS A 61 1.40 14.34 -15.76
CA LYS A 61 2.72 14.46 -15.12
C LYS A 61 3.85 13.85 -15.96
N LEU A 62 3.59 12.75 -16.66
CA LEU A 62 4.54 12.17 -17.62
C LEU A 62 4.77 13.09 -18.81
N LYS A 63 3.72 13.73 -19.33
CA LYS A 63 3.82 14.70 -20.44
C LYS A 63 4.59 15.96 -20.08
N SER A 64 4.37 16.47 -18.86
CA SER A 64 5.03 17.67 -18.33
C SER A 64 6.45 17.42 -17.79
N GLY A 65 6.78 16.18 -17.44
CA GLY A 65 8.07 15.80 -16.89
C GLY A 65 8.18 15.88 -15.36
N ASP A 66 7.12 16.29 -14.64
CA ASP A 66 7.08 16.29 -13.16
C ASP A 66 6.81 14.88 -12.61
N THR A 67 7.83 14.03 -12.67
CA THR A 67 7.73 12.62 -12.25
C THR A 67 8.16 12.37 -10.79
N SER A 68 8.58 13.43 -10.10
CA SER A 68 9.21 13.37 -8.77
C SER A 68 8.32 12.77 -7.67
N SER A 69 7.00 12.95 -7.80
CA SER A 69 5.98 12.51 -6.84
C SER A 69 5.24 11.24 -7.28
N LEU A 70 5.49 10.72 -8.48
CA LEU A 70 4.67 9.64 -9.04
C LEU A 70 4.79 8.33 -8.25
N GLN A 71 5.98 7.96 -7.77
CA GLN A 71 6.16 6.70 -7.03
C GLN A 71 5.35 6.63 -5.72
N SER A 72 5.12 7.77 -5.05
CA SER A 72 4.27 7.79 -3.85
C SER A 72 2.78 7.71 -4.20
N ARG A 73 2.36 8.33 -5.32
CA ARG A 73 0.96 8.35 -5.77
C ARG A 73 0.45 7.00 -6.27
N ILE A 74 1.29 6.24 -6.97
CA ILE A 74 0.95 4.87 -7.42
C ILE A 74 0.98 3.84 -6.27
N GLY A 75 1.27 4.26 -5.05
CA GLY A 75 1.27 3.39 -3.87
C GLY A 75 2.47 2.44 -3.77
N ALA A 76 3.52 2.61 -4.59
CA ALA A 76 4.71 1.74 -4.58
C ALA A 76 5.41 1.75 -3.21
N VAL A 77 5.53 2.94 -2.60
CA VAL A 77 6.12 3.11 -1.27
C VAL A 77 5.23 2.51 -0.17
N ALA A 78 3.92 2.76 -0.24
CA ALA A 78 2.96 2.28 0.77
C ALA A 78 2.79 0.75 0.74
N ASN A 79 2.91 0.14 -0.43
CA ASN A 79 2.83 -1.30 -0.62
C ASN A 79 4.18 -2.02 -0.46
N ARG A 80 5.28 -1.29 -0.19
CA ARG A 80 6.67 -1.79 -0.12
C ARG A 80 7.15 -2.53 -1.38
N ILE A 81 6.43 -2.38 -2.49
CA ILE A 81 6.81 -2.91 -3.79
C ILE A 81 7.47 -1.75 -4.55
N THR A 82 8.76 -1.59 -4.33
CA THR A 82 9.58 -0.59 -5.05
C THR A 82 10.33 -1.24 -6.21
N PRO A 83 10.44 -0.59 -7.39
CA PRO A 83 11.30 -1.07 -8.47
C PRO A 83 12.72 -1.23 -7.95
N GLY A 84 13.27 -2.44 -8.05
CA GLY A 84 14.61 -2.75 -7.57
C GLY A 84 15.71 -2.02 -8.37
N GLN A 85 16.95 -2.13 -7.89
CA GLN A 85 18.14 -1.74 -8.66
C GLN A 85 18.52 -2.79 -9.72
N LEU A 86 17.62 -3.71 -10.06
CA LEU A 86 17.87 -4.84 -10.95
C LEU A 86 17.03 -4.67 -12.22
N LEU A 87 17.66 -4.86 -13.36
CA LEU A 87 17.00 -5.03 -14.65
C LEU A 87 16.93 -6.52 -14.96
N LYS A 88 15.87 -6.96 -15.62
CA LYS A 88 15.68 -8.38 -15.96
C LYS A 88 15.90 -8.61 -17.45
N TYR A 89 16.50 -9.74 -17.82
CA TYR A 89 16.65 -10.10 -19.23
C TYR A 89 16.63 -11.61 -19.45
N CYS A 90 16.34 -12.00 -20.68
CA CYS A 90 16.44 -13.36 -21.16
C CYS A 90 17.67 -13.44 -22.07
N PRO A 91 18.66 -14.31 -21.81
CA PRO A 91 19.86 -14.42 -22.65
C PRO A 91 19.51 -14.82 -24.09
N LEU A 92 18.51 -15.69 -24.27
CA LEU A 92 18.04 -16.11 -25.61
C LEU A 92 17.37 -14.96 -26.38
N CYS A 93 16.60 -14.10 -25.70
CA CYS A 93 16.10 -12.87 -26.33
C CYS A 93 17.25 -11.94 -26.71
N ALA A 94 18.22 -11.74 -25.81
CA ALA A 94 19.34 -10.84 -26.07
C ALA A 94 20.20 -11.30 -27.26
N GLU A 95 20.45 -12.60 -27.37
CA GLU A 95 21.14 -13.20 -28.51
C GLU A 95 20.34 -13.02 -29.82
N LYS A 96 19.04 -13.31 -29.80
CA LYS A 96 18.15 -13.11 -30.94
C LYS A 96 18.11 -11.64 -31.39
N ASP A 97 18.03 -10.71 -30.44
CA ASP A 97 18.06 -9.27 -30.73
C ASP A 97 19.40 -8.86 -31.38
N ALA A 98 20.52 -9.39 -30.88
CA ALA A 98 21.83 -9.11 -31.44
C ALA A 98 21.98 -9.63 -32.88
N GLN A 99 21.43 -10.81 -33.17
CA GLN A 99 21.41 -11.37 -34.52
C GLN A 99 20.50 -10.58 -35.46
N GLN A 100 19.33 -10.15 -34.99
CA GLN A 100 18.32 -9.49 -35.81
C GLN A 100 18.60 -7.99 -36.03
N PHE A 101 19.04 -7.30 -34.98
CA PHE A 101 19.16 -5.83 -34.95
C PHE A 101 20.61 -5.36 -34.78
N GLY A 102 21.57 -6.28 -34.67
CA GLY A 102 22.98 -5.96 -34.42
C GLY A 102 23.31 -5.58 -32.97
N THR A 103 22.31 -5.52 -32.08
CA THR A 103 22.49 -5.22 -30.65
C THR A 103 21.33 -5.76 -29.81
N SER A 104 21.62 -6.16 -28.58
CA SER A 104 20.59 -6.45 -27.58
C SER A 104 20.01 -5.15 -26.99
N TYR A 105 18.79 -5.23 -26.43
CA TYR A 105 18.17 -4.14 -25.70
C TYR A 105 17.27 -4.65 -24.56
N TRP A 106 16.99 -3.79 -23.58
CA TRP A 106 16.12 -4.16 -22.46
C TRP A 106 14.67 -4.21 -22.92
N HIS A 107 14.07 -5.40 -22.94
CA HIS A 107 12.65 -5.57 -23.25
C HIS A 107 11.78 -5.00 -22.13
N ARG A 108 10.85 -4.11 -22.49
CA ARG A 108 9.84 -3.54 -21.56
C ARG A 108 9.08 -4.63 -20.81
N SER A 109 8.65 -5.66 -21.53
CA SER A 109 7.87 -6.77 -20.98
C SER A 109 8.61 -7.57 -19.90
N HIS A 110 9.95 -7.57 -19.89
CA HIS A 110 10.75 -8.18 -18.83
C HIS A 110 10.91 -7.28 -17.60
N GLN A 111 10.70 -5.96 -17.72
CA GLN A 111 10.90 -5.01 -16.61
C GLN A 111 9.64 -4.81 -15.75
N LEU A 112 8.53 -5.46 -16.10
CA LEU A 112 7.27 -5.33 -15.40
C LEU A 112 7.36 -5.93 -14.00
N VAL A 113 6.70 -5.29 -13.04
CA VAL A 113 6.62 -5.82 -11.68
C VAL A 113 5.88 -7.16 -11.71
N GLY A 114 6.49 -8.19 -11.13
CA GLY A 114 5.98 -9.56 -11.16
C GLY A 114 6.45 -10.40 -12.34
N VAL A 115 6.89 -9.83 -13.46
CA VAL A 115 7.41 -10.69 -14.54
C VAL A 115 8.77 -11.25 -14.14
N THR A 116 8.84 -12.57 -13.96
CA THR A 116 10.05 -13.31 -13.58
C THR A 116 10.47 -14.33 -14.64
N ALA A 117 9.60 -14.64 -15.62
CA ALA A 117 9.90 -15.53 -16.73
C ALA A 117 9.78 -14.87 -18.11
N CYS A 118 10.57 -15.37 -19.05
CA CYS A 118 10.42 -15.08 -20.47
C CYS A 118 9.35 -16.01 -21.06
N GLU A 119 8.20 -15.47 -21.43
CA GLU A 119 7.13 -16.24 -22.09
C GLU A 119 7.58 -16.92 -23.39
N THR A 120 8.38 -16.23 -24.21
CA THR A 120 8.81 -16.77 -25.52
C THR A 120 9.72 -17.98 -25.38
N HIS A 121 10.60 -17.97 -24.38
CA HIS A 121 11.62 -19.01 -24.20
C HIS A 121 11.37 -19.91 -22.99
N CYS A 122 10.32 -19.65 -22.21
CA CYS A 122 9.92 -20.41 -21.02
C CYS A 122 11.04 -20.58 -19.98
N ILE A 123 11.90 -19.57 -19.83
CA ILE A 123 13.02 -19.57 -18.88
C ILE A 123 12.93 -18.43 -17.90
N HIS A 124 13.48 -18.63 -16.71
CA HIS A 124 13.57 -17.64 -15.67
C HIS A 124 14.48 -16.49 -16.10
N LEU A 125 14.04 -15.26 -15.84
CA LEU A 125 14.76 -14.05 -16.23
C LEU A 125 15.95 -13.82 -15.32
N LEU A 126 17.09 -13.52 -15.91
CA LEU A 126 18.28 -13.18 -15.18
C LEU A 126 18.23 -11.72 -14.71
N SER A 127 18.65 -11.49 -13.47
CA SER A 127 18.76 -10.16 -12.89
C SER A 127 20.13 -9.55 -13.15
N PHE A 128 20.17 -8.29 -13.55
CA PHE A 128 21.37 -7.53 -13.82
C PHE A 128 21.37 -6.24 -12.99
N LYS A 129 22.45 -6.02 -12.22
CA LYS A 129 22.56 -4.82 -11.39
C LYS A 129 22.69 -3.58 -12.25
N ARG A 130 21.75 -2.66 -12.07
CA ARG A 130 21.67 -1.43 -12.84
C ARG A 130 22.77 -0.45 -12.44
N ASN A 131 23.45 0.10 -13.44
CA ASN A 131 24.31 1.26 -13.27
C ASN A 131 23.52 2.56 -13.50
N THR A 132 23.62 3.51 -12.56
CA THR A 132 22.87 4.77 -12.60
C THR A 132 23.52 5.85 -13.47
N LYS A 133 24.80 5.70 -13.83
CA LYS A 133 25.58 6.70 -14.57
C LYS A 133 25.79 6.34 -16.02
N THR A 134 25.94 5.05 -16.32
CA THR A 134 26.21 4.57 -17.67
C THR A 134 25.14 3.57 -18.08
N PRO A 135 24.40 3.83 -19.17
CA PRO A 135 23.54 2.83 -19.78
C PRO A 135 24.38 1.60 -20.15
N GLN A 136 23.90 0.43 -19.78
CA GLN A 136 24.48 -0.85 -20.16
C GLN A 136 23.45 -1.60 -20.99
N LEU A 137 23.90 -2.42 -21.93
CA LEU A 137 23.05 -3.33 -22.69
C LEU A 137 22.90 -4.66 -21.94
N PRO A 138 21.82 -5.42 -22.20
CA PRO A 138 21.70 -6.78 -21.67
C PRO A 138 22.86 -7.65 -22.15
N PRO A 139 23.47 -8.46 -21.27
CA PRO A 139 24.43 -9.49 -21.68
C PRO A 139 23.82 -10.45 -22.70
N LEU A 140 24.64 -10.93 -23.65
CA LEU A 140 24.22 -11.91 -24.67
C LEU A 140 24.27 -13.35 -24.17
N SER A 141 24.87 -13.59 -23.00
CA SER A 141 25.09 -14.90 -22.42
C SER A 141 24.62 -14.92 -20.97
N GLY A 142 24.12 -16.07 -20.52
CA GLY A 142 23.75 -16.29 -19.13
C GLY A 142 23.25 -17.70 -18.88
N CYS A 143 23.14 -18.09 -17.61
CA CYS A 143 22.61 -19.39 -17.24
C CYS A 143 21.14 -19.52 -17.65
N ILE A 144 20.77 -20.67 -18.18
CA ILE A 144 19.40 -20.98 -18.58
C ILE A 144 18.78 -21.84 -17.49
N HIS A 145 17.73 -21.32 -16.87
CA HIS A 145 16.93 -22.03 -15.88
C HIS A 145 15.49 -22.11 -16.41
N PRO A 146 14.95 -23.31 -16.68
CA PRO A 146 13.55 -23.46 -17.07
C PRO A 146 12.62 -22.90 -16.01
N SER A 147 11.58 -22.19 -16.43
CA SER A 147 10.53 -21.69 -15.53
C SER A 147 9.47 -22.74 -15.28
N SER A 148 8.83 -22.68 -14.10
CA SER A 148 7.69 -23.54 -13.80
C SER A 148 6.46 -23.15 -14.62
N LEU A 149 5.53 -24.08 -14.83
CA LEU A 149 4.27 -23.79 -15.53
C LEU A 149 3.47 -22.70 -14.82
N PHE A 150 3.50 -22.67 -13.49
CA PHE A 150 2.86 -21.64 -12.67
C PHE A 150 3.46 -20.26 -12.96
N GLU A 151 4.79 -20.15 -12.95
CA GLU A 151 5.50 -18.91 -13.23
C GLU A 151 5.18 -18.36 -14.63
N ILE A 152 5.18 -19.25 -15.63
CA ILE A 152 4.88 -18.89 -17.03
C ILE A 152 3.43 -18.40 -17.16
N ARG A 153 2.47 -19.11 -16.56
CA ARG A 153 1.04 -18.72 -16.59
C ARG A 153 0.83 -17.34 -15.98
N LEU A 154 1.45 -17.08 -14.83
CA LEU A 154 1.35 -15.79 -14.15
C LEU A 154 2.01 -14.66 -14.95
N CYS A 155 3.18 -14.90 -15.54
CA CYS A 155 3.84 -13.92 -16.40
C CYS A 155 3.02 -13.64 -17.67
N LYS A 156 2.37 -14.66 -18.23
CA LYS A 156 1.49 -14.53 -19.40
C LYS A 156 0.27 -13.68 -19.06
N LEU A 157 -0.36 -13.90 -17.90
CA LEU A 157 -1.47 -13.09 -17.39
C LEU A 157 -1.09 -11.61 -17.27
N ILE A 158 0.08 -11.33 -16.69
CA ILE A 158 0.60 -9.96 -16.51
C ILE A 158 0.87 -9.30 -17.87
N LYS A 159 1.48 -10.04 -18.81
CA LYS A 159 1.80 -9.50 -20.14
C LYS A 159 0.55 -9.29 -20.99
N SER A 160 -0.43 -10.19 -20.93
CA SER A 160 -1.64 -10.07 -21.75
C SER A 160 -2.43 -8.79 -21.45
N GLU A 161 -2.37 -8.28 -20.22
CA GLU A 161 -2.99 -6.99 -19.88
C GLU A 161 -2.31 -5.82 -20.60
N ILE A 162 -0.98 -5.75 -20.59
CA ILE A 162 -0.26 -4.59 -21.12
C ILE A 162 -0.40 -4.42 -22.63
N PHE A 163 -0.70 -5.50 -23.34
CA PHE A 163 -0.93 -5.47 -24.79
C PHE A 163 -2.42 -5.44 -25.17
N ASP A 164 -3.32 -5.39 -24.18
CA ASP A 164 -4.76 -5.25 -24.41
C ASP A 164 -5.12 -3.76 -24.53
N ASN A 165 -5.17 -3.27 -25.76
CA ASN A 165 -5.46 -1.87 -26.07
C ASN A 165 -6.94 -1.48 -25.82
N ASP A 166 -7.82 -2.46 -25.58
CA ASP A 166 -9.28 -2.27 -25.49
C ASP A 166 -9.77 -2.21 -24.03
N VAL A 167 -8.87 -2.09 -23.05
CA VAL A 167 -9.22 -2.05 -21.63
C VAL A 167 -9.70 -0.64 -21.26
N GLN A 168 -11.02 -0.46 -21.22
CA GLN A 168 -11.70 0.77 -20.81
C GLN A 168 -12.55 0.54 -19.56
N TRP A 169 -11.98 -0.10 -18.53
CA TRP A 169 -12.68 -0.26 -17.26
C TRP A 169 -11.91 0.41 -16.11
N SER A 170 -12.67 0.75 -15.08
CA SER A 170 -12.22 1.40 -13.87
C SER A 170 -11.87 0.39 -12.78
N LYS A 171 -11.28 0.90 -11.70
CA LYS A 171 -11.07 0.12 -10.49
C LYS A 171 -12.36 -0.53 -9.98
N ASP A 172 -13.51 0.13 -10.09
CA ASP A 172 -14.77 -0.41 -9.56
C ASP A 172 -15.21 -1.66 -10.33
N ASP A 173 -15.06 -1.67 -11.64
CA ASP A 173 -15.36 -2.82 -12.51
C ASP A 173 -14.50 -4.04 -12.15
N THR A 174 -13.22 -3.81 -11.82
CA THR A 174 -12.34 -4.86 -11.29
C THR A 174 -12.90 -5.49 -10.02
N TYR A 175 -13.38 -4.68 -9.07
CA TYR A 175 -13.95 -5.21 -7.83
C TYR A 175 -15.31 -5.87 -8.05
N GLN A 176 -16.14 -5.38 -8.97
CA GLN A 176 -17.39 -6.05 -9.35
C GLN A 176 -17.11 -7.45 -9.90
N ALA A 177 -16.13 -7.59 -10.80
CA ALA A 177 -15.70 -8.89 -11.30
C ALA A 177 -15.25 -9.83 -10.17
N TYR A 178 -14.49 -9.31 -9.19
CA TYR A 178 -14.10 -10.12 -8.02
C TYR A 178 -15.31 -10.55 -7.20
N TYR A 179 -16.24 -9.66 -6.88
CA TYR A 179 -17.43 -10.00 -6.10
C TYR A 179 -18.32 -11.01 -6.83
N LYS A 180 -18.49 -10.87 -8.15
CA LYS A 180 -19.21 -11.83 -8.98
C LYS A 180 -18.59 -13.22 -8.90
N ARG A 181 -17.27 -13.34 -9.13
CA ARG A 181 -16.57 -14.62 -9.06
C ARG A 181 -16.58 -15.22 -7.64
N LEU A 182 -16.45 -14.39 -6.60
CA LEU A 182 -16.58 -14.85 -5.21
C LEU A 182 -17.99 -15.35 -4.87
N SER A 183 -19.02 -14.77 -5.49
CA SER A 183 -20.40 -15.23 -5.36
C SER A 183 -20.60 -16.60 -6.01
N GLU A 184 -20.09 -16.77 -7.24
CA GLU A 184 -20.12 -18.05 -7.98
C GLU A 184 -19.40 -19.18 -7.23
N MET A 185 -18.32 -18.84 -6.51
CA MET A 185 -17.55 -19.77 -5.69
C MET A 185 -18.14 -20.00 -4.29
N GLU A 186 -19.32 -19.47 -3.99
CA GLU A 186 -19.96 -19.53 -2.66
C GLU A 186 -19.10 -18.96 -1.51
N LEU A 187 -18.15 -18.09 -1.82
CA LEU A 187 -17.27 -17.44 -0.84
C LEU A 187 -17.88 -16.18 -0.23
N LEU A 188 -19.13 -15.87 -0.56
CA LEU A 188 -19.94 -14.82 0.06
C LEU A 188 -20.97 -15.42 1.01
N THR A 189 -21.26 -14.70 2.11
CA THR A 189 -22.42 -15.00 2.96
C THR A 189 -23.72 -14.55 2.26
N GLN A 190 -24.86 -15.01 2.76
CA GLN A 190 -26.18 -14.53 2.32
C GLN A 190 -26.35 -13.00 2.44
N SER A 191 -25.56 -12.37 3.32
CA SER A 191 -25.53 -10.91 3.50
C SER A 191 -24.47 -10.21 2.64
N GLY A 192 -23.88 -10.89 1.65
CA GLY A 192 -22.84 -10.33 0.76
C GLY A 192 -21.46 -10.13 1.41
N ARG A 193 -21.20 -10.71 2.59
CA ARG A 193 -19.87 -10.57 3.24
C ARG A 193 -18.94 -11.67 2.80
N ILE A 194 -17.67 -11.34 2.59
CA ILE A 194 -16.64 -12.32 2.21
C ILE A 194 -16.34 -13.27 3.37
N LYS A 195 -16.40 -14.58 3.11
CA LYS A 195 -15.96 -15.65 4.02
C LYS A 195 -14.43 -15.70 4.07
N GLN A 196 -13.82 -14.72 4.75
CA GLN A 196 -12.36 -14.50 4.75
C GLN A 196 -11.52 -15.74 5.07
N LYS A 197 -11.97 -16.59 6.00
CA LYS A 197 -11.25 -17.83 6.34
C LYS A 197 -11.15 -18.77 5.14
N GLN A 198 -12.27 -19.01 4.45
CA GLN A 198 -12.31 -19.89 3.27
C GLN A 198 -11.57 -19.29 2.09
N LEU A 199 -11.73 -17.97 1.86
CA LEU A 199 -10.99 -17.27 0.81
C LEU A 199 -9.47 -17.35 1.05
N LYS A 200 -9.02 -17.18 2.30
CA LYS A 200 -7.61 -17.31 2.66
C LYS A 200 -7.09 -18.72 2.36
N GLU A 201 -7.81 -19.75 2.80
CA GLU A 201 -7.44 -21.15 2.55
C GLU A 201 -7.35 -21.44 1.04
N TYR A 202 -8.33 -20.96 0.26
CA TYR A 202 -8.34 -21.05 -1.19
C TYR A 202 -7.13 -20.37 -1.82
N LEU A 203 -6.83 -19.12 -1.44
CA LEU A 203 -5.69 -18.37 -1.98
C LEU A 203 -4.36 -19.07 -1.68
N ILE A 204 -4.17 -19.60 -0.47
CA ILE A 204 -2.92 -20.30 -0.12
C ILE A 204 -2.73 -21.53 -1.02
N GLN A 205 -3.78 -22.31 -1.26
CA GLN A 205 -3.71 -23.50 -2.11
C GLN A 205 -3.38 -23.16 -3.57
N HIS A 206 -3.93 -22.06 -4.09
CA HIS A 206 -3.75 -21.67 -5.50
C HIS A 206 -2.49 -20.83 -5.75
N LEU A 207 -1.87 -20.29 -4.70
CA LEU A 207 -0.71 -19.40 -4.80
C LEU A 207 0.59 -20.02 -4.24
N ASP A 208 0.59 -21.29 -3.84
CA ASP A 208 1.73 -21.96 -3.19
C ASP A 208 3.03 -21.86 -4.02
N GLY A 209 2.91 -21.96 -5.35
CA GLY A 209 4.02 -21.82 -6.29
C GLY A 209 4.68 -20.43 -6.29
N MET A 210 4.12 -19.43 -5.61
CA MET A 210 4.74 -18.09 -5.45
C MET A 210 5.90 -18.07 -4.46
N SER A 211 5.97 -19.05 -3.55
CA SER A 211 7.01 -19.11 -2.52
C SER A 211 8.42 -19.29 -3.11
N GLU A 212 8.51 -19.94 -4.27
CA GLU A 212 9.76 -20.21 -5.00
C GLU A 212 10.14 -19.10 -5.99
N LEU A 213 9.26 -18.12 -6.21
CA LEU A 213 9.48 -17.07 -7.20
C LEU A 213 10.27 -15.89 -6.62
N ASP A 214 10.92 -15.18 -7.53
CA ASP A 214 11.63 -13.95 -7.23
C ASP A 214 10.71 -12.82 -6.74
N TYR A 215 11.32 -11.75 -6.23
CA TYR A 215 10.61 -10.53 -5.84
C TYR A 215 9.61 -10.03 -6.92
N PRO A 216 8.38 -9.62 -6.54
CA PRO A 216 7.88 -9.40 -5.17
C PRO A 216 7.10 -10.56 -4.54
N TYR A 217 7.08 -11.75 -5.14
CA TYR A 217 6.15 -12.82 -4.77
C TYR A 217 6.25 -13.32 -3.33
N PRO A 218 7.43 -13.53 -2.72
CA PRO A 218 7.52 -14.01 -1.34
C PRO A 218 6.82 -13.07 -0.35
N GLN A 219 6.92 -11.75 -0.55
CA GLN A 219 6.27 -10.77 0.32
C GLN A 219 4.74 -10.77 0.18
N ILE A 220 4.25 -11.05 -1.03
CA ILE A 220 2.81 -11.15 -1.30
C ILE A 220 2.26 -12.45 -0.71
N PHE A 221 3.01 -13.54 -0.84
CA PHE A 221 2.67 -14.85 -0.29
C PHE A 221 2.62 -14.81 1.25
N ASP A 222 3.61 -14.22 1.91
CA ASP A 222 3.59 -13.99 3.36
C ASP A 222 2.33 -13.21 3.80
N ALA A 223 1.95 -12.17 3.03
CA ALA A 223 0.73 -11.42 3.31
C ALA A 223 -0.55 -12.25 3.09
N ALA A 224 -0.54 -13.21 2.17
CA ALA A 224 -1.64 -14.16 1.97
C ALA A 224 -1.73 -15.16 3.14
N LEU A 225 -0.60 -15.70 3.59
CA LEU A 225 -0.50 -16.60 4.75
C LEU A 225 -1.01 -15.92 6.04
N ASP A 226 -0.82 -14.62 6.18
CA ASP A 226 -1.35 -13.83 7.31
C ASP A 226 -2.83 -13.43 7.14
N GLY A 227 -3.45 -13.65 5.98
CA GLY A 227 -4.80 -13.15 5.63
C GLY A 227 -4.85 -11.64 5.30
N LYS A 228 -3.73 -10.93 5.46
CA LYS A 228 -3.61 -9.49 5.20
C LYS A 228 -3.82 -9.14 3.73
N LEU A 229 -3.50 -10.05 2.81
CA LEU A 229 -3.68 -9.83 1.37
C LEU A 229 -5.16 -9.60 1.03
N SER A 230 -6.05 -10.53 1.36
CA SER A 230 -7.50 -10.38 1.11
C SER A 230 -8.13 -9.28 1.95
N GLU A 231 -7.71 -9.12 3.21
CA GLU A 231 -8.19 -8.02 4.04
C GLU A 231 -7.86 -6.64 3.44
N SER A 232 -6.62 -6.47 2.97
CA SER A 232 -6.20 -5.20 2.38
C SER A 232 -6.97 -4.88 1.11
N MET A 233 -7.16 -5.85 0.23
CA MET A 233 -7.85 -5.65 -1.04
C MET A 233 -9.34 -5.32 -0.82
N PHE A 234 -10.05 -6.07 0.02
CA PHE A 234 -11.51 -5.94 0.13
C PHE A 234 -12.00 -5.00 1.24
N TYR A 235 -11.22 -4.73 2.29
CA TYR A 235 -11.62 -3.76 3.33
C TYR A 235 -10.99 -2.38 3.14
N ARG A 236 -10.00 -2.24 2.27
CA ARG A 236 -9.37 -0.95 1.93
C ARG A 236 -9.46 -0.65 0.44
N VAL A 237 -10.61 -0.92 -0.15
CA VAL A 237 -10.89 -0.72 -1.59
C VAL A 237 -10.55 0.70 -2.06
N THR A 238 -10.68 1.71 -1.20
CA THR A 238 -10.35 3.11 -1.54
C THR A 238 -8.84 3.39 -1.66
N CYS A 239 -7.97 2.50 -1.16
CA CYS A 239 -6.52 2.64 -1.26
C CYS A 239 -6.01 2.17 -2.62
N ASN A 240 -4.91 2.75 -3.09
CA ASN A 240 -4.22 2.29 -4.31
C ASN A 240 -3.34 1.09 -4.00
N HIS A 241 -3.78 -0.07 -4.47
CA HIS A 241 -3.01 -1.29 -4.41
C HIS A 241 -2.12 -1.39 -5.66
N GLN A 242 -0.97 -2.06 -5.50
CA GLN A 242 -0.08 -2.31 -6.62
C GLN A 242 -0.72 -3.33 -7.56
N PRO A 243 -0.65 -3.13 -8.90
CA PRO A 243 -1.29 -4.03 -9.86
C PRO A 243 -0.92 -5.50 -9.68
N ILE A 244 0.33 -5.80 -9.28
CA ILE A 244 0.75 -7.19 -9.03
C ILE A 244 -0.12 -7.92 -7.99
N LYS A 245 -0.68 -7.21 -7.00
CA LYS A 245 -1.63 -7.82 -6.05
C LYS A 245 -2.94 -8.20 -6.75
N HIS A 246 -3.41 -7.37 -7.67
CA HIS A 246 -4.57 -7.68 -8.50
C HIS A 246 -4.29 -8.86 -9.43
N PHE A 247 -3.13 -8.91 -10.10
CA PHE A 247 -2.76 -10.05 -10.94
C PHE A 247 -2.65 -11.36 -10.15
N VAL A 248 -2.12 -11.31 -8.93
CA VAL A 248 -2.11 -12.48 -8.02
C VAL A 248 -3.53 -12.96 -7.73
N PHE A 249 -4.45 -12.03 -7.39
CA PHE A 249 -5.86 -12.37 -7.20
C PHE A 249 -6.51 -12.93 -8.47
N ILE A 250 -6.25 -12.29 -9.61
CA ILE A 250 -6.81 -12.72 -10.89
C ILE A 250 -6.31 -14.12 -11.23
N SER A 251 -5.02 -14.40 -11.01
CA SER A 251 -4.44 -15.73 -11.25
C SER A 251 -5.02 -16.83 -10.37
N ALA A 252 -5.57 -16.49 -9.21
CA ALA A 252 -6.20 -17.45 -8.31
C ALA A 252 -7.71 -17.63 -8.59
N LEU A 253 -8.40 -16.56 -9.00
CA LEU A 253 -9.87 -16.54 -9.15
C LEU A 253 -10.34 -16.81 -10.58
N PHE A 254 -9.49 -16.57 -11.59
CA PHE A 254 -9.84 -16.66 -13.01
C PHE A 254 -8.80 -17.51 -13.76
N ASP A 255 -9.26 -18.23 -14.78
CA ASP A 255 -8.39 -19.11 -15.56
C ASP A 255 -7.48 -18.33 -16.53
N SER A 256 -7.90 -17.13 -16.94
CA SER A 256 -7.15 -16.29 -17.87
C SER A 256 -7.53 -14.81 -17.75
N TRP A 257 -6.72 -13.94 -18.37
CA TRP A 257 -7.06 -12.52 -18.51
C TRP A 257 -8.38 -12.32 -19.26
N GLY A 258 -8.68 -13.17 -20.25
CA GLY A 258 -9.93 -13.13 -21.00
C GLY A 258 -11.16 -13.44 -20.13
N ASP A 259 -11.06 -14.45 -19.25
CA ASP A 259 -12.13 -14.80 -18.29
C ASP A 259 -12.41 -13.65 -17.31
N PHE A 260 -11.34 -13.04 -16.79
CA PHE A 260 -11.46 -11.84 -15.96
C PHE A 260 -12.10 -10.67 -16.72
N LYS A 261 -11.64 -10.38 -17.94
CA LYS A 261 -12.18 -9.30 -18.78
C LYS A 261 -13.66 -9.47 -19.10
N GLN A 262 -14.09 -10.70 -19.42
CA GLN A 262 -15.50 -11.00 -19.62
C GLN A 262 -16.32 -10.71 -18.36
N SER A 263 -15.80 -11.07 -17.19
CA SER A 263 -16.47 -10.78 -15.92
C SER A 263 -16.51 -9.28 -15.58
N ALA A 264 -15.53 -8.49 -16.03
CA ALA A 264 -15.44 -7.05 -15.79
C ALA A 264 -16.23 -6.18 -16.79
N ASN A 265 -16.40 -6.65 -18.04
CA ASN A 265 -17.03 -5.89 -19.13
C ASN A 265 -18.54 -6.13 -19.31
N ILE A 266 -19.17 -6.98 -18.51
CA ILE A 266 -20.62 -7.18 -18.62
C ILE A 266 -21.33 -5.94 -18.05
N GLU A 267 -21.83 -5.10 -18.96
CA GLU A 267 -23.01 -4.27 -18.70
C GLU A 267 -24.14 -5.23 -18.33
N GLU A 268 -24.39 -5.47 -17.04
CA GLU A 268 -25.58 -6.21 -16.64
C GLU A 268 -26.80 -5.37 -17.05
N SER A 269 -27.52 -5.87 -18.04
CA SER A 269 -28.95 -5.65 -18.22
C SER A 269 -29.60 -5.73 -16.84
N LYS A 270 -30.14 -4.59 -16.40
CA LYS A 270 -30.97 -4.48 -15.20
C LYS A 270 -32.19 -5.39 -15.36
N GLU A 271 -32.07 -6.65 -14.99
CA GLU A 271 -33.22 -7.46 -14.63
C GLU A 271 -33.40 -7.38 -13.12
N ASP A 272 -34.56 -6.87 -12.73
CA ASP A 272 -35.02 -6.70 -11.37
C ASP A 272 -34.93 -8.02 -10.60
N SER A 273 -33.95 -8.09 -9.71
CA SER A 273 -34.04 -8.86 -8.49
C SER A 273 -33.54 -7.98 -7.35
N PRO A 274 -34.18 -8.01 -6.17
CA PRO A 274 -33.89 -7.07 -5.08
C PRO A 274 -32.54 -7.41 -4.43
N VAL A 275 -31.45 -7.07 -5.13
CA VAL A 275 -30.15 -6.90 -4.54
C VAL A 275 -30.29 -5.69 -3.64
N THR A 276 -30.36 -5.94 -2.33
CA THR A 276 -30.16 -4.93 -1.30
C THR A 276 -28.71 -4.48 -1.42
N GLY A 277 -28.48 -3.57 -2.37
CA GLY A 277 -27.22 -2.93 -2.61
C GLY A 277 -26.83 -2.15 -1.37
N GLN A 278 -25.94 -2.72 -0.56
CA GLN A 278 -25.06 -1.92 0.27
C GLN A 278 -24.02 -1.28 -0.66
N GLN A 279 -24.47 -0.23 -1.35
CA GLN A 279 -23.58 0.83 -1.79
C GLN A 279 -22.83 1.32 -0.56
N HIS A 280 -21.58 0.91 -0.39
CA HIS A 280 -20.61 1.68 0.40
C HIS A 280 -20.22 2.96 -0.34
N ASN A 281 -21.23 3.72 -0.79
CA ASN A 281 -21.11 5.15 -0.85
C ASN A 281 -20.99 5.62 0.60
N LEU A 282 -19.91 6.34 0.92
CA LEU A 282 -19.88 7.20 2.10
C LEU A 282 -20.97 8.27 1.93
N LYS A 283 -22.24 7.91 2.19
CA LYS A 283 -23.17 8.89 2.72
C LYS A 283 -22.54 9.33 4.03
N SER A 284 -22.13 10.59 4.12
CA SER A 284 -21.84 11.19 5.41
C SER A 284 -23.07 10.95 6.28
N VAL A 285 -22.93 10.11 7.31
CA VAL A 285 -24.04 9.83 8.22
C VAL A 285 -24.42 11.16 8.83
N ASN A 286 -25.64 11.64 8.53
CA ASN A 286 -26.14 12.90 9.03
C ASN A 286 -26.48 12.75 10.52
N TRP A 287 -25.45 12.88 11.36
CA TRP A 287 -25.58 12.72 12.80
C TRP A 287 -26.54 13.75 13.41
N HIS A 288 -26.70 14.92 12.79
CA HIS A 288 -27.60 15.95 13.29
C HIS A 288 -29.06 15.52 13.20
N GLU A 289 -29.47 14.98 12.04
CA GLU A 289 -30.80 14.41 11.81
C GLU A 289 -31.03 13.18 12.69
N GLY A 290 -30.02 12.33 12.82
CA GLY A 290 -30.07 11.17 13.70
C GLY A 290 -30.30 11.48 15.17
N LEU A 291 -29.63 12.51 15.69
CA LEU A 291 -29.80 12.96 17.08
C LEU A 291 -31.15 13.65 17.28
N LYS A 292 -31.62 14.42 16.28
CA LYS A 292 -32.95 15.05 16.29
C LYS A 292 -34.07 14.02 16.39
N MET A 293 -34.02 12.96 15.56
CA MET A 293 -35.01 11.87 15.61
C MET A 293 -35.07 11.19 16.99
N ILE A 294 -33.92 11.01 17.65
CA ILE A 294 -33.86 10.44 19.01
C ILE A 294 -34.46 11.42 20.03
N SER A 295 -34.16 12.72 19.92
CA SER A 295 -34.75 13.74 20.79
C SER A 295 -36.27 13.88 20.63
N GLU A 296 -36.78 13.57 19.43
CA GLU A 296 -38.22 13.56 19.10
C GLU A 296 -38.92 12.24 19.48
N GLY A 297 -38.22 11.30 20.13
CA GLY A 297 -38.80 10.06 20.68
C GLY A 297 -38.68 8.82 19.78
N SER A 298 -37.96 8.89 18.65
CA SER A 298 -37.73 7.71 17.82
C SER A 298 -36.82 6.69 18.51
N SER A 299 -37.15 5.40 18.37
CA SER A 299 -36.31 4.34 18.95
C SER A 299 -34.94 4.26 18.28
N LEU A 300 -33.90 3.91 19.06
CA LEU A 300 -32.53 3.72 18.53
C LEU A 300 -32.45 2.73 17.36
N ARG A 301 -33.36 1.75 17.30
CA ARG A 301 -33.42 0.75 16.22
C ARG A 301 -33.97 1.36 14.93
N ALA A 302 -35.07 2.10 15.02
CA ALA A 302 -35.66 2.79 13.89
C ALA A 302 -34.69 3.84 13.32
N THR A 303 -34.08 4.65 14.19
CA THR A 303 -33.14 5.68 13.77
C THR A 303 -31.85 5.10 13.19
N ALA A 304 -31.33 3.98 13.72
CA ALA A 304 -30.14 3.32 13.16
C ALA A 304 -30.39 2.76 11.75
N HIS A 305 -31.59 2.22 11.51
CA HIS A 305 -32.01 1.77 10.19
C HIS A 305 -32.09 2.93 9.19
N VAL A 306 -32.71 4.05 9.57
CA VAL A 306 -32.84 5.26 8.73
C VAL A 306 -31.47 5.88 8.40
N LEU A 307 -30.55 5.91 9.35
CA LEU A 307 -29.21 6.47 9.16
C LEU A 307 -28.20 5.53 8.46
N GLY A 308 -28.56 4.26 8.26
CA GLY A 308 -27.61 3.25 7.74
C GLY A 308 -26.42 3.01 8.69
N THR A 309 -26.63 3.09 10.01
CA THR A 309 -25.57 2.87 11.01
C THR A 309 -25.96 1.75 11.99
N THR A 310 -25.05 1.39 12.90
CA THR A 310 -25.37 0.40 13.95
C THR A 310 -26.02 1.08 15.15
N VAL A 311 -26.95 0.37 15.82
CA VAL A 311 -27.56 0.82 17.08
C VAL A 311 -26.49 1.16 18.13
N SER A 312 -25.38 0.41 18.15
CA SER A 312 -24.21 0.67 19.00
C SER A 312 -23.51 2.00 18.70
N THR A 313 -23.27 2.32 17.42
CA THR A 313 -22.64 3.58 17.02
C THR A 313 -23.54 4.77 17.33
N LEU A 314 -24.83 4.64 17.03
CA LEU A 314 -25.82 5.67 17.31
C LEU A 314 -25.98 5.93 18.82
N LYS A 315 -25.95 4.85 19.62
CA LYS A 315 -25.95 4.93 21.09
C LYS A 315 -24.75 5.72 21.64
N ILE A 316 -23.54 5.46 21.14
CA ILE A 316 -22.34 6.22 21.52
C ILE A 316 -22.50 7.70 21.17
N LYS A 317 -23.01 8.00 19.96
CA LYS A 317 -23.20 9.37 19.49
C LYS A 317 -24.24 10.15 20.28
N ALA A 318 -25.34 9.49 20.66
CA ALA A 318 -26.36 10.13 21.50
C ALA A 318 -25.87 10.38 22.93
N GLN A 319 -25.08 9.47 23.51
CA GLN A 319 -24.42 9.69 24.80
C GLN A 319 -23.40 10.83 24.76
N GLN A 320 -22.63 10.96 23.67
CA GLN A 320 -21.70 12.08 23.46
C GLN A 320 -22.41 13.45 23.40
N ASN A 321 -23.69 13.48 23.03
CA ASN A 321 -24.52 14.69 22.95
C ASN A 321 -25.47 14.86 24.16
N ASN A 322 -25.20 14.16 25.27
CA ASN A 322 -25.97 14.24 26.52
C ASN A 322 -27.47 13.92 26.39
N LEU A 323 -27.88 13.10 25.42
CA LEU A 323 -29.27 12.65 25.32
C LEU A 323 -29.56 11.55 26.36
N ALA A 324 -30.64 11.73 27.13
CA ALA A 324 -31.13 10.74 28.09
C ALA A 324 -31.72 9.54 27.33
N ILE A 325 -30.98 8.44 27.29
CA ILE A 325 -31.42 7.18 26.71
C ILE A 325 -31.67 6.19 27.84
N ASP A 326 -32.79 5.50 27.77
CA ASP A 326 -33.10 4.43 28.71
C ASP A 326 -32.18 3.21 28.47
N LEU A 327 -31.38 2.86 29.47
CA LEU A 327 -30.31 1.87 29.35
C LEU A 327 -30.68 0.61 30.14
N ARG A 328 -30.70 -0.53 29.44
CA ARG A 328 -30.68 -1.84 30.10
C ARG A 328 -29.49 -1.90 31.08
N PRO A 329 -29.70 -2.33 32.33
CA PRO A 329 -28.65 -2.31 33.36
C PRO A 329 -27.42 -3.11 32.91
N SER A 330 -26.25 -2.48 33.03
CA SER A 330 -24.96 -3.02 32.61
C SER A 330 -24.22 -3.60 33.81
N LYS A 331 -23.36 -4.61 33.61
CA LYS A 331 -22.45 -5.13 34.67
C LYS A 331 -21.51 -4.03 35.22
N ILE A 332 -21.31 -2.94 34.49
CA ILE A 332 -20.59 -1.76 34.94
C ILE A 332 -21.59 -0.87 35.66
N THR A 333 -21.51 -0.86 36.99
CA THR A 333 -22.23 0.09 37.82
C THR A 333 -21.63 1.48 37.65
N GLU A 334 -22.38 2.53 37.98
CA GLU A 334 -21.90 3.92 37.91
C GLU A 334 -20.58 4.13 38.68
N LEU A 335 -20.39 3.42 39.79
CA LEU A 335 -19.16 3.44 40.59
C LEU A 335 -17.95 2.82 39.86
N ILE A 336 -18.17 1.71 39.14
CA ILE A 336 -17.12 1.06 38.33
C ILE A 336 -16.79 1.95 37.12
N GLU A 337 -17.80 2.50 36.45
CA GLU A 337 -17.59 3.44 35.33
C GLU A 337 -16.76 4.65 35.76
N ARG A 338 -17.07 5.25 36.91
CA ARG A 338 -16.30 6.38 37.46
C ARG A 338 -14.86 6.00 37.79
N SER A 339 -14.63 4.79 38.29
CA SER A 339 -13.29 4.28 38.62
C SER A 339 -12.46 4.00 37.36
N ILE A 340 -13.07 3.39 36.34
CA ILE A 340 -12.49 3.23 35.00
C ILE A 340 -12.13 4.59 34.42
N TRP A 341 -13.05 5.56 34.46
CA TRP A 341 -12.83 6.90 33.95
C TRP A 341 -11.63 7.60 34.61
N ARG A 342 -11.52 7.55 35.95
CA ARG A 342 -10.37 8.13 36.68
C ARG A 342 -9.03 7.54 36.21
N LYS A 343 -8.94 6.22 36.04
CA LYS A 343 -7.71 5.58 35.54
C LYS A 343 -7.43 5.89 34.08
N LEU A 344 -8.48 6.02 33.26
CA LEU A 344 -8.34 6.44 31.87
C LEU A 344 -7.75 7.86 31.77
N VAL A 345 -8.17 8.79 32.66
CA VAL A 345 -7.66 10.16 32.72
C VAL A 345 -6.18 10.22 33.10
N VAL A 346 -5.71 9.32 33.97
CA VAL A 346 -4.30 9.25 34.39
C VAL A 346 -3.41 8.53 33.36
N GLY A 347 -4.00 7.91 32.34
CA GLY A 347 -3.25 7.29 31.24
C GLY A 347 -2.99 5.78 31.36
N VAL A 348 -3.53 5.12 32.40
CA VAL A 348 -3.42 3.66 32.60
C VAL A 348 -3.93 2.91 31.37
N LYS A 349 -3.29 1.83 30.95
CA LYS A 349 -3.68 1.09 29.73
C LYS A 349 -5.06 0.47 29.88
N THR A 350 -5.80 0.39 28.77
CA THR A 350 -7.15 -0.18 28.75
C THR A 350 -7.18 -1.65 29.16
N GLN A 351 -6.12 -2.41 28.84
CA GLN A 351 -5.93 -3.79 29.28
C GLN A 351 -5.79 -3.88 30.81
N ASP A 352 -4.88 -3.11 31.41
CA ASP A 352 -4.65 -3.14 32.86
C ASP A 352 -5.93 -2.78 33.65
N ILE A 353 -6.70 -1.81 33.15
CA ILE A 353 -8.01 -1.45 33.73
C ILE A 353 -9.02 -2.58 33.57
N ALA A 354 -9.04 -3.25 32.41
CA ALA A 354 -9.94 -4.37 32.16
C ALA A 354 -9.67 -5.53 33.12
N ASP A 355 -8.40 -5.87 33.33
CA ASP A 355 -7.96 -6.92 34.23
C ASP A 355 -8.27 -6.57 35.69
N GLU A 356 -8.03 -5.33 36.11
CA GLU A 356 -8.29 -4.86 37.48
C GLU A 356 -9.77 -4.91 37.88
N PHE A 357 -10.67 -4.51 36.98
CA PHE A 357 -12.11 -4.50 37.24
C PHE A 357 -12.82 -5.79 36.80
N ASN A 358 -12.08 -6.78 36.29
CA ASN A 358 -12.61 -8.03 35.73
C ASN A 358 -13.72 -7.77 34.68
N VAL A 359 -13.46 -6.83 33.77
CA VAL A 359 -14.35 -6.47 32.67
C VAL A 359 -13.65 -6.67 31.33
N SER A 360 -14.39 -6.80 30.23
CA SER A 360 -13.78 -6.87 28.90
C SER A 360 -13.09 -5.54 28.53
N VAL A 361 -12.00 -5.57 27.76
CA VAL A 361 -11.36 -4.37 27.20
C VAL A 361 -12.37 -3.50 26.44
N GLY A 362 -13.28 -4.11 25.67
CA GLY A 362 -14.33 -3.40 24.95
C GLY A 362 -15.33 -2.66 25.84
N ALA A 363 -15.47 -3.05 27.11
CA ALA A 363 -16.25 -2.30 28.10
C ALA A 363 -15.51 -1.03 28.54
N VAL A 364 -14.21 -1.12 28.80
CA VAL A 364 -13.35 0.03 29.10
C VAL A 364 -13.31 1.01 27.91
N GLU A 365 -13.21 0.49 26.68
CA GLU A 365 -13.22 1.32 25.46
C GLU A 365 -14.54 2.06 25.24
N LYS A 366 -15.68 1.48 25.66
CA LYS A 366 -16.96 2.20 25.64
C LYS A 366 -16.95 3.40 26.57
N VAL A 367 -16.41 3.26 27.78
CA VAL A 367 -16.25 4.37 28.74
C VAL A 367 -15.29 5.42 28.17
N LEU A 368 -14.19 4.99 27.55
CA LEU A 368 -13.24 5.87 26.89
C LEU A 368 -13.89 6.69 25.76
N THR A 369 -14.67 6.04 24.90
CA THR A 369 -15.26 6.65 23.70
C THR A 369 -16.47 7.54 24.03
N LYS A 370 -17.07 7.37 25.21
CA LYS A 370 -18.14 8.26 25.72
C LYS A 370 -17.68 9.71 25.85
N HIS A 371 -16.41 9.94 26.17
CA HIS A 371 -15.84 11.27 26.38
C HIS A 371 -14.96 11.70 25.21
N VAL A 372 -15.42 12.64 24.39
CA VAL A 372 -14.75 13.08 23.14
C VAL A 372 -13.30 13.55 23.36
N TRP A 373 -13.00 14.20 24.50
CA TRP A 373 -11.68 14.75 24.80
C TRP A 373 -10.68 13.71 25.37
N LEU A 374 -11.17 12.59 25.90
CA LEU A 374 -10.36 11.64 26.66
C LEU A 374 -9.36 10.84 25.78
N PRO A 375 -9.72 10.38 24.56
CA PRO A 375 -8.75 9.79 23.63
C PRO A 375 -7.61 10.75 23.28
N GLU A 376 -7.91 12.04 23.09
CA GLU A 376 -6.91 13.04 22.72
C GLU A 376 -5.99 13.38 23.90
N LEU A 377 -6.52 13.47 25.12
CA LEU A 377 -5.72 13.59 26.33
C LEU A 377 -4.73 12.42 26.46
N ARG A 378 -5.21 11.18 26.27
CA ARG A 378 -4.36 9.98 26.41
C ARG A 378 -3.25 9.92 25.38
N LYS A 379 -3.50 10.34 24.13
CA LYS A 379 -2.43 10.50 23.13
C LYS A 379 -1.35 11.47 23.61
N ARG A 380 -1.75 12.60 24.22
CA ARG A 380 -0.79 13.58 24.78
C ARG A 380 -0.01 12.99 25.94
N ILE A 381 -0.67 12.30 26.89
CA ILE A 381 0.00 11.63 28.01
C ILE A 381 1.05 10.65 27.51
N TRP A 382 0.68 9.74 26.61
CA TRP A 382 1.61 8.76 26.04
C TRP A 382 2.73 9.38 25.22
N TYR A 383 2.46 10.51 24.56
CA TYR A 383 3.50 11.28 23.88
C TYR A 383 4.55 11.79 24.88
N PHE A 384 4.12 12.44 25.97
CA PHE A 384 5.01 12.97 26.99
C PHE A 384 5.75 11.86 27.77
N GLU A 385 5.11 10.73 28.02
CA GLU A 385 5.77 9.56 28.61
C GLU A 385 6.88 9.02 27.71
N LYS A 386 6.61 8.87 26.40
CA LYS A 386 7.63 8.46 25.43
C LYS A 386 8.75 9.49 25.31
N GLN A 387 8.41 10.77 25.30
CA GLN A 387 9.39 11.84 25.29
C GLN A 387 10.31 11.73 26.51
N ARG A 388 9.75 11.63 27.72
CA ARG A 388 10.52 11.44 28.96
C ARG A 388 11.40 10.19 28.91
N PHE A 389 10.86 9.06 28.46
CA PHE A 389 11.60 7.81 28.34
C PHE A 389 12.79 7.94 27.37
N HIS A 390 12.56 8.49 26.17
CA HIS A 390 13.62 8.63 25.18
C HIS A 390 14.65 9.69 25.55
N THR A 391 14.22 10.82 26.09
CA THR A 391 15.09 11.87 26.63
C THR A 391 15.97 11.31 27.74
N LYS A 392 15.38 10.65 28.74
CA LYS A 392 16.12 10.05 29.84
C LYS A 392 17.17 9.06 29.34
N ARG A 393 16.80 8.17 28.43
CA ARG A 393 17.73 7.17 27.89
C ARG A 393 18.89 7.76 27.09
N VAL A 394 18.71 8.92 26.46
CA VAL A 394 19.81 9.65 25.81
C VAL A 394 20.66 10.40 26.84
N SER A 395 20.03 11.02 27.85
CA SER A 395 20.73 11.69 28.95
C SER A 395 21.58 10.71 29.75
N ASP A 396 20.99 9.62 30.25
CA ASP A 396 21.69 8.58 31.02
C ASP A 396 22.93 8.06 30.25
N PHE A 397 22.81 7.89 28.92
CA PHE A 397 23.94 7.45 28.09
C PHE A 397 25.04 8.51 27.96
N ILE A 398 24.68 9.79 27.87
CA ILE A 398 25.63 10.91 27.85
C ILE A 398 26.34 11.03 29.20
N ASP A 399 25.59 10.88 30.29
CA ASP A 399 26.12 10.94 31.65
C ASP A 399 27.08 9.77 31.94
N GLU A 400 26.77 8.57 31.46
CA GLU A 400 27.65 7.39 31.54
C GLU A 400 28.88 7.49 30.63
N HIS A 401 28.82 8.28 29.54
CA HIS A 401 29.89 8.38 28.54
C HIS A 401 30.14 9.84 28.12
N PRO A 402 30.83 10.65 28.96
CA PRO A 402 31.04 12.08 28.71
C PRO A 402 31.77 12.39 27.40
N ASP A 403 32.64 11.48 26.94
CA ASP A 403 33.43 11.63 25.70
C ASP A 403 32.71 11.09 24.44
N ALA A 404 31.47 10.58 24.57
CA ALA A 404 30.76 9.98 23.46
C ALA A 404 30.46 11.00 22.35
N THR A 405 30.82 10.68 21.11
CA THR A 405 30.49 11.56 19.99
C THR A 405 29.01 11.45 19.63
N ARG A 406 28.47 12.45 18.92
CA ARG A 406 27.11 12.38 18.35
C ARG A 406 26.87 11.10 17.52
N ASN A 407 27.91 10.56 16.87
CA ASN A 407 27.79 9.34 16.08
C ASN A 407 27.68 8.09 16.97
N ASP A 408 28.35 8.10 18.13
CA ASP A 408 28.30 7.01 19.11
C ASP A 408 26.93 6.96 19.78
N ILE A 409 26.40 8.11 20.21
CA ILE A 409 25.04 8.24 20.75
C ILE A 409 24.01 7.74 19.73
N ARG A 410 24.14 8.14 18.46
CA ARG A 410 23.24 7.70 17.38
C ARG A 410 23.31 6.18 17.15
N LYS A 411 24.48 5.57 17.26
CA LYS A 411 24.66 4.12 17.05
C LYS A 411 24.18 3.30 18.25
N LYS A 412 24.52 3.72 19.47
CA LYS A 412 24.27 2.96 20.71
C LYS A 412 22.86 3.15 21.24
N VAL A 413 22.28 4.36 21.12
CA VAL A 413 20.90 4.66 21.55
C VAL A 413 19.97 4.89 20.35
N LYS A 414 20.13 4.06 19.31
CA LYS A 414 19.48 4.22 18.00
C LYS A 414 17.95 4.43 18.08
N PRO A 415 17.16 3.64 18.84
CA PRO A 415 15.71 3.82 18.89
C PRO A 415 15.30 5.17 19.48
N SER A 416 15.91 5.60 20.59
CA SER A 416 15.59 6.89 21.22
C SER A 416 16.09 8.06 20.39
N TYR A 417 17.28 7.94 19.78
CA TYR A 417 17.83 8.98 18.91
C TYR A 417 16.89 9.28 17.74
N TYR A 418 16.43 8.25 17.03
CA TYR A 418 15.54 8.46 15.87
C TYR A 418 14.13 8.88 16.28
N TRP A 419 13.63 8.45 17.44
CA TRP A 419 12.35 8.93 17.96
C TRP A 419 12.41 10.44 18.24
N LEU A 420 13.41 10.90 18.99
CA LEU A 420 13.61 12.32 19.29
C LEU A 420 13.94 13.11 18.01
N TYR A 421 14.73 12.57 17.08
CA TYR A 421 15.02 13.24 15.82
C TYR A 421 13.75 13.52 14.98
N LYS A 422 12.78 12.60 15.04
CA LYS A 422 11.52 12.71 14.28
C LYS A 422 10.52 13.64 14.96
N HIS A 423 10.45 13.62 16.29
CA HIS A 423 9.38 14.28 17.06
C HIS A 423 9.84 15.54 17.80
N GLU A 424 11.11 15.61 18.24
CA GLU A 424 11.66 16.61 19.16
C GLU A 424 13.09 17.00 18.74
N LYS A 425 13.25 17.41 17.47
CA LYS A 425 14.58 17.62 16.86
C LYS A 425 15.38 18.71 17.58
N GLU A 426 14.78 19.85 17.89
CA GLU A 426 15.48 20.95 18.54
C GLU A 426 16.00 20.55 19.92
N PHE A 427 15.15 19.89 20.71
CA PHE A 427 15.48 19.37 22.02
C PHE A 427 16.61 18.33 21.99
N LEU A 428 16.59 17.41 21.00
CA LEU A 428 17.68 16.45 20.81
C LEU A 428 19.03 17.16 20.57
N TYR A 429 19.06 18.21 19.76
CA TYR A 429 20.32 18.88 19.43
C TYR A 429 20.84 19.76 20.58
N GLN A 430 19.97 20.22 21.48
CA GLN A 430 20.35 20.84 22.75
C GLN A 430 20.95 19.83 23.73
N LEU A 431 20.43 18.59 23.73
CA LEU A 431 20.92 17.52 24.61
C LEU A 431 22.27 16.94 24.14
N LEU A 432 22.53 16.91 22.83
CA LEU A 432 23.74 16.33 22.27
C LEU A 432 24.99 17.21 22.50
N PRO A 433 26.18 16.62 22.74
CA PRO A 433 27.43 17.35 22.90
C PRO A 433 27.75 18.22 21.67
N GLU A 434 28.57 19.25 21.83
CA GLU A 434 28.89 20.18 20.74
C GLU A 434 29.46 19.47 19.50
N ARG A 435 29.17 20.04 18.32
CA ARG A 435 29.66 19.46 17.08
C ARG A 435 31.16 19.71 16.95
N VAL A 436 31.96 18.68 17.13
CA VAL A 436 33.39 18.72 16.79
C VAL A 436 33.53 19.08 15.30
N LYS A 437 34.29 20.14 14.99
CA LYS A 437 34.54 20.59 13.62
C LYS A 437 35.27 19.47 12.86
N ALA A 438 34.77 19.12 11.68
CA ALA A 438 35.42 18.13 10.84
C ALA A 438 36.79 18.64 10.41
N ILE A 439 37.86 17.95 10.82
CA ILE A 439 39.22 18.22 10.34
C ILE A 439 39.27 17.76 8.89
N TYR A 440 39.39 18.72 7.97
CA TYR A 440 39.57 18.44 6.55
C TYR A 440 40.97 17.90 6.32
N TRP A 441 41.08 16.61 5.99
CA TRP A 441 42.33 16.02 5.51
C TRP A 441 42.42 16.22 4.00
N PRO A 442 43.31 17.09 3.49
CA PRO A 442 43.47 17.27 2.05
C PRO A 442 43.88 15.93 1.42
N ARG A 443 43.22 15.57 0.32
CA ARG A 443 43.59 14.37 -0.46
C ARG A 443 45.02 14.55 -0.95
N LYS A 444 45.93 13.63 -0.58
CA LYS A 444 47.29 13.58 -1.15
C LYS A 444 47.17 13.61 -2.67
N SER A 445 47.74 14.62 -3.32
CA SER A 445 47.89 14.63 -4.77
C SER A 445 48.77 13.45 -5.14
N LYS A 446 48.30 12.61 -6.06
CA LYS A 446 49.17 11.64 -6.72
C LYS A 446 50.08 12.48 -7.62
N LYS A 447 51.36 12.55 -7.27
CA LYS A 447 52.42 12.96 -8.21
C LYS A 447 52.60 11.86 -9.24
#